data_AF-A0A966CLD0-F1
#
_entry.id   AF-A0A966CLD0-F1
#
_cell.length_a   1.000
_cell.length_b   1.000
_cell.length_c   1.000
_cell.angle_alpha   90.00
_cell.angle_beta   90.00
_cell.angle_gamma   90.00
#
_symmetry.space_group_name_H-M   'P 1'
#
loop_
_entity.id
_entity.type
_entity.pdbx_description
1 polymer ?
#
loop_
_entity_poly.entity_id
_entity_poly.type
_entity_poly.pdbx_seq_one_letter_code
_entity_poly.pdbx_strand_id
1 'polypeptide(L)'
;EDGLVKFDQLGIEGGEGFNHWYRLVIREGRNREVRRTFEALGLPVSRLMRVRFGMINLPPRIKRGMMIELGEGELRAVLEWVGLPAGEARQVDKRDAQRNKLKRVAPRKK
;
A
#
# COMPACT_ATOMS: atom_id res chain seq x y z
N GLU A 1 20.58 -14.82 -11.37
CA GLU A 1 20.66 -13.65 -12.27
C GLU A 1 19.34 -12.89 -12.19
N ASP A 2 19.35 -11.71 -11.56
CA ASP A 2 18.19 -10.83 -11.61
C ASP A 2 18.26 -10.09 -12.96
N GLY A 3 17.44 -10.53 -13.92
CA GLY A 3 17.33 -9.88 -15.22
C GLY A 3 17.01 -8.38 -15.14
N LEU A 4 17.00 -7.71 -16.30
CA LEU A 4 16.74 -6.27 -16.42
C LEU A 4 15.49 -5.84 -15.64
N VAL A 5 15.67 -4.88 -14.73
CA VAL A 5 14.59 -4.22 -13.99
C VAL A 5 14.14 -2.99 -14.76
N LYS A 6 12.83 -2.85 -14.95
CA LYS A 6 12.27 -1.68 -15.63
C LYS A 6 11.37 -0.88 -14.69
N PHE A 7 11.74 0.37 -14.48
CA PHE A 7 10.84 1.35 -13.88
C PHE A 7 9.97 1.97 -14.96
N ASP A 8 8.65 1.96 -14.75
CA ASP A 8 7.70 2.62 -15.64
C ASP A 8 7.82 4.14 -15.56
N GLN A 9 8.02 4.63 -14.34
CA GLN A 9 8.22 6.05 -14.05
C GLN A 9 9.24 6.17 -12.92
N LEU A 10 10.11 7.17 -13.06
CA LEU A 10 11.07 7.61 -12.05
C LEU A 10 11.00 9.14 -12.01
N GLY A 11 10.63 9.68 -10.86
CA GLY A 11 10.55 11.12 -10.62
C GLY A 11 11.26 11.50 -9.33
N ILE A 12 11.82 12.71 -9.30
CA ILE A 12 12.45 13.27 -8.10
C ILE A 12 11.39 14.05 -7.33
N GLU A 13 11.25 13.78 -6.03
CA GLU A 13 10.30 14.50 -5.15
C GLU A 13 11.01 15.44 -4.17
N GLY A 14 12.29 15.71 -4.40
CA GLY A 14 13.11 16.61 -3.60
C GLY A 14 13.95 15.87 -2.56
N GLY A 15 14.31 16.57 -1.50
CA GLY A 15 15.26 16.13 -0.48
C GLY A 15 16.50 17.02 -0.44
N GLU A 16 17.06 17.19 0.75
CA GLU A 16 18.16 18.11 1.04
C GLU A 16 19.35 17.34 1.62
N GLY A 17 20.56 17.83 1.33
CA GLY A 17 21.80 17.21 1.76
C GLY A 17 22.00 15.83 1.15
N PHE A 18 22.33 14.84 1.98
CA PHE A 18 22.70 13.49 1.53
C PHE A 18 21.51 12.57 1.18
N ASN A 19 20.27 12.97 1.45
CA ASN A 19 19.10 12.11 1.24
C ASN A 19 18.11 12.74 0.27
N HIS A 20 17.76 11.99 -0.77
CA HIS A 20 16.78 12.38 -1.79
C HIS A 20 15.59 11.42 -1.83
N TRP A 21 14.42 11.97 -2.12
CA TRP A 21 13.17 11.23 -2.32
C TRP A 21 12.93 11.01 -3.80
N TYR A 22 12.64 9.77 -4.14
CA TYR A 22 12.27 9.35 -5.49
C TYR A 22 10.88 8.73 -5.46
N ARG A 23 10.04 9.11 -6.42
CA ARG A 23 8.79 8.41 -6.73
C ARG A 23 9.04 7.48 -7.90
N LEU A 24 8.69 6.22 -7.70
CA LEU A 24 8.88 5.14 -8.65
C LEU A 24 7.54 4.46 -8.92
N VAL A 25 7.35 4.02 -10.17
CA VAL A 25 6.25 3.11 -10.54
C VAL A 25 6.87 1.85 -11.13
N ILE A 26 6.45 0.70 -10.60
CA ILE A 26 6.80 -0.63 -11.10
C ILE A 26 5.52 -1.41 -11.38
N ARG A 27 5.54 -2.24 -12.42
CA ARG A 27 4.47 -3.21 -12.71
C ARG A 27 4.79 -4.61 -12.22
N GLU A 28 6.08 -4.95 -12.18
CA GLU A 28 6.56 -6.15 -11.52
C GLU A 28 6.76 -5.91 -10.01
N GLY A 29 6.89 -7.00 -9.27
CA GLY A 29 7.04 -6.97 -7.82
C GLY A 29 8.02 -8.03 -7.35
N ARG A 30 9.16 -8.17 -8.04
CA ARG A 30 10.17 -9.16 -7.66
C ARG A 30 10.72 -8.82 -6.27
N ASN A 31 11.12 -9.85 -5.53
CA ASN A 31 11.54 -9.68 -4.14
C ASN A 31 12.69 -8.64 -4.06
N ARG A 32 12.49 -7.55 -3.32
CA ARG A 32 13.49 -6.48 -3.10
C ARG A 32 14.01 -5.79 -4.37
N GLU A 33 13.29 -5.86 -5.48
CA GLU A 33 13.70 -5.32 -6.79
C GLU A 33 14.22 -3.88 -6.70
N VAL A 34 13.43 -2.95 -6.14
CA VAL A 34 13.81 -1.54 -5.96
C VAL A 34 15.11 -1.39 -5.18
N ARG A 35 15.27 -2.10 -4.05
CA ARG A 35 16.45 -1.97 -3.20
C ARG A 35 17.70 -2.47 -3.91
N ARG A 36 17.59 -3.62 -4.59
CA ARG A 36 18.72 -4.22 -5.32
C ARG A 36 19.15 -3.36 -6.49
N THR A 37 18.20 -2.80 -7.24
CA THR A 37 18.53 -1.93 -8.39
C THR A 37 19.26 -0.67 -7.94
N PHE A 38 18.80 -0.02 -6.87
CA PHE A 38 19.47 1.18 -6.35
C PHE A 38 20.82 0.85 -5.71
N GLU A 39 20.95 -0.28 -5.01
CA GLU A 39 22.21 -0.76 -4.44
C GLU A 39 23.24 -1.07 -5.54
N ALA A 40 22.82 -1.67 -6.66
CA ALA A 40 23.68 -1.90 -7.83
C ALA A 40 24.19 -0.60 -8.48
N LEU A 41 23.50 0.52 -8.28
CA LEU A 41 23.91 1.86 -8.72
C LEU A 41 24.75 2.61 -7.66
N GLY A 42 25.07 1.97 -6.53
CA GLY A 42 25.79 2.61 -5.43
C GLY A 42 24.94 3.60 -4.61
N LEU A 43 23.61 3.54 -4.74
CA LEU A 43 22.67 4.41 -4.05
C LEU A 43 21.91 3.63 -2.97
N PRO A 44 22.40 3.59 -1.72
CA PRO A 44 21.73 2.82 -0.67
C PRO A 44 20.34 3.38 -0.33
N VAL A 45 19.34 2.49 -0.21
CA VAL A 45 17.96 2.88 0.09
C VAL A 45 17.72 2.92 1.60
N SER A 46 17.73 4.12 2.19
CA SER A 46 17.43 4.33 3.61
C SER A 46 15.96 4.04 3.96
N ARG A 47 15.01 4.48 3.12
CA ARG A 47 13.56 4.31 3.33
C ARG A 47 12.88 3.92 2.03
N LEU A 48 12.03 2.90 2.10
CA LEU A 48 11.15 2.49 1.01
C LEU A 48 9.74 2.34 1.57
N MET A 49 8.78 3.03 0.96
CA MET A 49 7.37 2.96 1.34
C MET A 49 6.52 2.89 0.09
N ARG A 50 5.58 1.95 0.06
CA ARG A 50 4.57 1.89 -0.99
C ARG A 50 3.44 2.86 -0.65
N VAL A 51 3.30 3.91 -1.45
CA VAL A 51 2.30 4.97 -1.26
C VAL A 51 1.06 4.79 -2.13
N ARG A 52 1.12 3.92 -3.14
CA ARG A 52 0.00 3.60 -4.04
C ARG A 52 0.10 2.14 -4.48
N PHE A 53 -1.03 1.50 -4.67
CA PHE A 53 -1.14 0.19 -5.32
C PHE A 53 -2.31 0.21 -6.30
N GLY A 54 -2.01 0.05 -7.60
CA GLY A 54 -3.00 0.27 -8.66
C GLY A 54 -3.60 1.68 -8.56
N MET A 55 -4.92 1.75 -8.46
CA MET A 55 -5.68 2.98 -8.26
C MET A 55 -5.81 3.43 -6.80
N ILE A 56 -5.45 2.59 -5.83
CA ILE A 56 -5.62 2.90 -4.40
C ILE A 56 -4.37 3.59 -3.85
N ASN A 57 -4.55 4.82 -3.38
CA ASN A 57 -3.52 5.56 -2.67
C ASN A 57 -3.56 5.24 -1.17
N LEU A 58 -2.39 5.25 -0.52
CA LEU A 58 -2.30 5.14 0.93
C LEU A 58 -2.84 6.44 1.57
N PRO A 59 -3.97 6.41 2.30
CA PRO A 59 -4.51 7.61 2.91
C PRO A 59 -3.58 8.11 4.03
N PRO A 60 -3.29 9.42 4.11
CA PRO A 60 -2.33 9.97 5.07
C PRO A 60 -2.76 9.80 6.54
N ARG A 61 -4.05 9.51 6.79
CA ARG A 61 -4.61 9.31 8.14
C ARG A 61 -4.33 7.92 8.71
N ILE A 62 -3.89 6.95 7.89
CA ILE A 62 -3.61 5.59 8.35
C ILE A 62 -2.21 5.53 8.96
N LYS A 63 -2.14 5.20 10.25
CA LYS A 63 -0.87 4.95 10.93
C LYS A 63 -0.34 3.56 10.58
N ARG A 64 0.97 3.38 10.71
CA ARG A 64 1.62 2.07 10.51
C ARG A 64 0.95 1.00 11.38
N GLY A 65 0.70 -0.17 10.79
CA GLY A 65 0.05 -1.30 11.47
C GLY A 65 -1.47 -1.20 11.58
N MET A 66 -2.08 -0.10 11.13
CA MET A 66 -3.55 0.02 11.06
C MET A 66 -4.06 -0.40 9.68
N MET A 67 -5.32 -0.81 9.65
CA MET A 67 -6.06 -1.14 8.44
C MET A 67 -7.35 -0.34 8.42
N ILE A 68 -7.80 0.02 7.22
CA ILE A 68 -9.10 0.63 6.96
C ILE A 68 -9.77 -0.20 5.87
N GLU A 69 -11.06 -0.44 6.05
CA GLU A 69 -11.89 -1.09 5.05
C GLU A 69 -12.29 -0.08 3.97
N LEU A 70 -12.24 -0.50 2.70
CA LEU A 70 -12.65 0.34 1.58
C LEU A 70 -14.16 0.57 1.63
N GLY A 71 -14.60 1.79 1.33
CA GLY A 71 -16.02 2.07 1.18
C GLY A 71 -16.62 1.38 -0.05
N GLU A 72 -17.94 1.25 -0.12
CA GLU A 72 -18.63 0.60 -1.25
C GLU A 72 -18.28 1.23 -2.60
N GLY A 73 -18.15 2.56 -2.66
CA GLY A 73 -17.76 3.26 -3.89
C GLY A 73 -16.32 2.94 -4.34
N GLU A 74 -15.37 2.89 -3.40
CA GLU A 74 -13.98 2.53 -3.69
C GLU A 74 -13.86 1.06 -4.11
N LEU A 75 -14.59 0.18 -3.42
CA LEU A 75 -14.66 -1.23 -3.78
C LEU A 75 -15.21 -1.43 -5.20
N ARG A 76 -16.32 -0.75 -5.53
CA ARG A 76 -16.90 -0.81 -6.87
C ARG A 76 -15.92 -0.32 -7.94
N ALA A 77 -15.22 0.79 -7.69
CA ALA A 77 -14.21 1.32 -8.60
C ALA A 77 -13.05 0.34 -8.83
N VAL A 78 -12.60 -0.35 -7.77
CA VAL A 78 -11.56 -1.39 -7.89
C VAL A 78 -12.06 -2.57 -8.71
N LEU A 79 -13.28 -3.05 -8.46
CA LEU A 79 -13.88 -4.17 -9.21
C LEU A 79 -14.00 -3.84 -10.69
N GLU A 80 -14.51 -2.65 -11.01
CA GLU A 80 -14.61 -2.16 -12.39
C GLU A 80 -13.24 -2.07 -13.07
N TRP A 81 -12.23 -1.57 -12.36
CA TRP A 81 -10.86 -1.45 -12.89
C TRP A 81 -10.21 -2.78 -13.26
N VAL A 82 -10.50 -3.83 -12.50
CA VAL A 82 -10.02 -5.18 -12.81
C VAL A 82 -10.96 -5.95 -13.75
N GLY A 83 -12.02 -5.31 -14.25
CA GLY A 83 -12.99 -5.94 -15.14
C GLY A 83 -13.87 -6.99 -14.47
N LEU A 84 -13.98 -6.97 -13.14
CA LEU A 84 -14.87 -7.86 -12.41
C LEU A 84 -16.25 -7.24 -12.25
N PRO A 85 -17.33 -8.03 -12.41
CA PRO A 85 -18.66 -7.52 -12.11
C PRO A 85 -18.71 -7.12 -10.64
N ALA A 86 -19.37 -6.00 -10.35
CA ALA A 86 -19.76 -5.63 -9.00
C ALA A 86 -20.88 -6.57 -8.52
N GLY A 87 -20.58 -7.88 -8.48
CA GLY A 87 -21.43 -8.90 -7.90
C GLY A 87 -21.43 -8.68 -6.40
N GLU A 88 -22.63 -8.38 -5.89
CA GLU A 88 -23.00 -8.17 -4.49
C GLU A 88 -21.83 -8.32 -3.54
N ALA A 89 -21.15 -7.20 -3.24
CA ALA A 89 -20.29 -7.13 -2.08
C ALA A 89 -21.07 -7.79 -0.94
N ARG A 90 -20.60 -8.97 -0.49
CA ARG A 90 -21.21 -9.66 0.64
C ARG A 90 -21.38 -8.60 1.71
N GLN A 91 -22.64 -8.24 2.01
CA GLN A 91 -22.95 -7.33 3.10
C GLN A 91 -22.21 -7.91 4.30
N VAL A 92 -21.10 -7.27 4.69
CA VAL A 92 -20.39 -7.65 5.89
C VAL A 92 -21.42 -7.40 6.98
N ASP A 93 -21.95 -8.50 7.50
CA ASP A 93 -23.08 -8.51 8.39
C ASP A 93 -22.77 -7.53 9.52
N LYS A 94 -23.63 -6.52 9.71
CA LYS A 94 -23.44 -5.46 10.72
C LYS A 94 -23.22 -6.06 12.13
N ARG A 95 -23.55 -7.34 12.32
CA ARG A 95 -23.23 -8.18 13.49
C ARG A 95 -21.73 -8.29 13.80
N ASP A 96 -20.84 -8.38 12.81
CA ASP A 96 -19.39 -8.56 13.05
C ASP A 96 -18.68 -7.26 13.46
N ALA A 97 -19.12 -6.12 12.92
CA ALA A 97 -18.63 -4.80 13.32
C ALA A 97 -18.93 -4.49 14.80
N GLN A 98 -20.08 -4.96 15.31
CA GLN A 98 -20.47 -4.78 16.71
C GLN A 98 -19.71 -5.74 17.64
N ARG A 99 -19.41 -6.97 17.19
CA ARG A 99 -18.62 -7.95 17.95
C ARG A 99 -17.17 -7.50 18.17
N ASN A 100 -16.58 -6.78 17.22
CA ASN A 100 -15.21 -6.27 17.35
C ASN A 100 -15.09 -5.02 18.24
N LYS A 101 -16.19 -4.28 18.45
CA LYS A 101 -16.25 -3.13 19.37
C LYS A 101 -16.26 -3.58 20.85
N LEU A 102 -16.86 -4.73 21.16
CA LEU A 102 -16.94 -5.31 22.51
C LEU A 102 -15.62 -5.94 23.01
N LYS A 103 -14.72 -6.37 22.10
CA LYS A 103 -13.44 -6.99 22.49
C LYS A 103 -12.34 -6.00 22.88
N ARG A 104 -12.54 -4.69 22.66
CA ARG A 104 -11.56 -3.63 23.00
C ARG A 104 -11.81 -2.96 24.36
N VAL A 105 -12.87 -3.34 25.08
CA VAL A 105 -13.22 -2.78 26.40
C VAL A 105 -13.15 -3.86 27.46
N ALA A 106 -11.95 -4.35 27.76
CA ALA A 106 -11.70 -5.07 29.02
C ALA A 106 -10.24 -4.89 29.45
N PRO A 107 -9.93 -3.94 30.34
CA PRO A 107 -8.75 -4.07 31.17
C PRO A 107 -9.04 -5.14 32.24
N ARG A 108 -8.30 -6.25 32.20
CA ARG A 108 -8.24 -7.20 33.33
C ARG A 108 -7.57 -6.48 34.50
N LYS A 109 -8.32 -6.26 35.59
CA LYS A 109 -7.78 -5.79 36.87
C LYS A 109 -6.77 -6.80 37.41
N LYS A 110 -5.62 -6.31 37.88
CA LYS A 110 -4.95 -6.77 39.09
C LYS A 110 -4.43 -5.54 39.81
#